data_AF-A0AAN7FHM2-F1
#
_entry.id   AF-A0AAN7FHM2-F1
#
_cell.length_a   1.000
_cell.length_b   1.000
_cell.length_c   1.000
_cell.angle_alpha   90.00
_cell.angle_beta   90.00
_cell.angle_gamma   90.00
#
_symmetry.space_group_name_H-M   'P 1'
#
loop_
_entity.id
_entity.type
_entity.pdbx_description
1 polymer ?
#
loop_
_entity_poly.entity_id
_entity_poly.type
_entity_poly.pdbx_seq_one_letter_code
_entity_poly.pdbx_strand_id
1 'polypeptide(L)'
;MGARVMTNSDKYLGLPMTCGKSRVNTFKELEEKIHKRVLGWKEKFISKAGREVLIKKVAQAIPTYAMSLFKLPKSMYDSINSLLAKYWWGQNKEERKIHWVNWKKLCTSKQKGGMGFRDLHAFNLAMLSKQAWRLTQDINSLFYKVYKARYFPNCSFMTAQLGSNPSFVWRSLVAARDIIFNGSKWWVEDGKTVGVYSHKWLSHPPIPLNEHAQDMKVSELLDVESRQWDRGKIETLFAPRTRQEILAIPLDHLNSPTC
;
A
#
# COMPACT_ATOMS: atom_id res chain seq x y z
N MET A 1 -28.00 -5.07 32.55
CA MET A 1 -27.68 -5.55 31.18
C MET A 1 -26.27 -6.13 31.19
N GLY A 2 -26.16 -7.46 31.15
CA GLY A 2 -24.87 -8.14 31.21
C GLY A 2 -24.19 -8.16 29.85
N ALA A 3 -23.16 -7.33 29.65
CA ALA A 3 -22.26 -7.50 28.52
C ALA A 3 -21.42 -8.75 28.77
N ARG A 4 -21.46 -9.74 27.86
CA ARG A 4 -20.54 -10.89 27.90
C ARG A 4 -19.12 -10.35 27.80
N VAL A 5 -18.30 -10.65 28.81
CA VAL A 5 -16.85 -10.41 28.75
C VAL A 5 -16.31 -11.31 27.63
N MET A 6 -15.90 -10.70 26.52
CA MET A 6 -15.29 -11.41 25.39
C MET A 6 -14.02 -12.13 25.86
N THR A 7 -13.91 -13.41 25.54
CA THR A 7 -12.69 -14.17 25.77
C THR A 7 -11.70 -13.88 24.63
N ASN A 8 -10.39 -13.98 24.89
CA ASN A 8 -9.33 -13.67 23.93
C ASN A 8 -9.33 -14.50 22.62
N SER A 9 -10.29 -15.43 22.45
CA SER A 9 -10.31 -16.46 21.40
C SER A 9 -11.48 -16.35 20.42
N ASP A 10 -12.35 -15.36 20.55
CA ASP A 10 -13.49 -15.23 19.64
C ASP A 10 -13.03 -14.77 18.25
N LYS A 11 -13.43 -15.55 17.22
CA LYS A 11 -13.07 -15.32 15.81
C LYS A 11 -14.26 -14.76 15.05
N TYR A 12 -14.00 -13.76 14.22
CA TYR A 12 -14.96 -13.24 13.26
C TYR A 12 -14.42 -13.41 11.85
N LEU A 13 -15.18 -14.09 10.99
CA LEU A 13 -14.79 -14.41 9.61
C LEU A 13 -13.40 -15.06 9.51
N GLY A 14 -13.07 -15.92 10.48
CA GLY A 14 -11.79 -16.65 10.53
C GLY A 14 -10.59 -15.82 10.98
N LEU A 15 -10.78 -14.58 11.43
CA LEU A 15 -9.75 -13.72 12.03
C LEU A 15 -10.03 -13.50 13.52
N PRO A 16 -8.98 -13.34 14.35
CA PRO A 16 -9.16 -13.06 15.77
C PRO A 16 -9.77 -11.67 15.97
N MET A 17 -10.84 -11.57 16.77
CA MET A 17 -11.45 -10.27 17.09
C MET A 17 -10.56 -9.43 18.01
N THR A 18 -9.84 -10.09 18.92
CA THR A 18 -8.86 -9.47 19.80
C THR A 18 -7.46 -9.91 19.42
N CYS A 19 -6.64 -8.98 18.94
CA CYS A 19 -5.22 -9.23 18.71
C CYS A 19 -4.47 -9.09 20.04
N GLY A 20 -3.90 -10.20 20.55
CA GLY A 20 -3.06 -10.19 21.74
C GLY A 20 -1.69 -9.51 21.52
N LYS A 21 -0.84 -9.48 22.55
CA LYS A 21 0.50 -8.85 22.50
C LYS A 21 1.43 -9.46 21.43
N SER A 22 1.28 -10.75 21.12
CA SER A 22 2.12 -11.44 20.12
C SER A 22 1.48 -11.44 18.74
N ARG A 23 2.03 -10.61 17.83
CA ARG A 23 1.62 -10.57 16.41
C ARG A 23 1.77 -11.92 15.69
N VAL A 24 2.76 -12.72 16.07
CA VAL A 24 3.05 -14.02 15.43
C VAL A 24 1.99 -15.04 15.84
N ASN A 25 1.65 -15.12 17.13
CA ASN A 25 0.68 -16.09 17.63
C ASN A 25 -0.73 -15.81 17.07
N THR A 26 -1.09 -14.54 16.89
CA THR A 26 -2.37 -14.13 16.31
C THR A 26 -2.62 -14.71 14.91
N PHE A 27 -1.59 -14.85 14.08
CA PHE A 27 -1.72 -15.35 12.70
C PHE A 27 -1.17 -16.75 12.48
N LYS A 28 -0.73 -17.43 13.55
CA LYS A 28 -0.17 -18.79 13.48
C LYS A 28 -1.15 -19.78 12.85
N GLU A 29 -2.43 -19.72 13.23
CA GLU A 29 -3.44 -20.59 12.63
C GLU A 29 -3.64 -20.35 11.13
N LEU A 30 -3.48 -19.10 10.67
CA LEU A 30 -3.57 -18.77 9.25
C LEU A 30 -2.38 -19.36 8.49
N GLU A 31 -1.19 -19.26 9.07
CA GLU A 31 0.01 -19.89 8.55
C GLU A 31 -0.15 -21.43 8.49
N GLU A 32 -0.59 -22.06 9.58
CA GLU A 32 -0.82 -23.50 9.67
C GLU A 32 -1.84 -24.00 8.65
N LYS A 33 -2.90 -23.23 8.38
CA LYS A 33 -3.88 -23.55 7.31
C LYS A 33 -3.22 -23.61 5.94
N ILE A 34 -2.31 -22.69 5.64
CA ILE A 34 -1.57 -22.69 4.36
C ILE A 34 -0.61 -23.88 4.31
N HIS A 35 0.13 -24.14 5.40
CA HIS A 35 1.01 -25.30 5.52
C HIS A 35 0.27 -26.61 5.27
N LYS A 36 -0.85 -26.84 5.98
CA LYS A 36 -1.67 -28.05 5.84
C LYS A 36 -2.17 -28.24 4.40
N ARG A 37 -2.60 -27.16 3.74
CA ARG A 37 -3.06 -27.21 2.34
C ARG A 37 -1.93 -27.58 1.38
N VAL A 38 -0.76 -26.95 1.51
CA VAL A 38 0.39 -27.19 0.63
C VAL A 38 0.96 -28.59 0.83
N LEU A 39 1.05 -29.06 2.08
CA LEU A 39 1.52 -30.42 2.39
C LEU A 39 0.57 -31.48 1.82
N GLY A 40 -0.76 -31.27 1.92
CA GLY A 40 -1.74 -32.17 1.32
C GLY A 40 -1.73 -32.24 -0.21
N TRP A 41 -1.06 -31.30 -0.90
CA TRP A 41 -0.86 -31.39 -2.35
C TRP A 41 0.33 -32.25 -2.74
N LYS A 42 1.30 -32.44 -1.85
CA LYS A 42 2.48 -33.27 -2.15
C LYS A 42 2.14 -34.74 -2.29
N GLU A 43 1.05 -35.19 -1.68
CA GLU A 43 0.56 -36.59 -1.75
C GLU A 43 -0.15 -36.90 -3.08
N LYS A 44 -0.31 -35.91 -3.98
CA LYS A 44 -0.97 -36.05 -5.27
C LYS A 44 0.04 -35.86 -6.41
N PHE A 45 -0.02 -36.72 -7.43
CA PHE A 45 0.79 -36.55 -8.64
C PHE A 45 0.27 -35.37 -9.47
N ILE A 46 0.86 -34.19 -9.25
CA ILE A 46 0.42 -32.93 -9.89
C ILE A 46 1.50 -32.41 -10.83
N SER A 47 1.10 -32.14 -12.08
CA SER A 47 1.93 -31.53 -13.12
C SER A 47 2.49 -30.17 -12.70
N LYS A 48 3.56 -29.70 -13.36
CA LYS A 48 4.15 -28.38 -13.08
C LYS A 48 3.14 -27.24 -13.29
N ALA A 49 2.33 -27.32 -14.34
CA ALA A 49 1.25 -26.36 -14.59
C ALA A 49 0.19 -26.39 -13.47
N GLY A 50 -0.22 -27.59 -13.02
CA GLY A 50 -1.16 -27.73 -11.91
C GLY A 50 -0.65 -27.12 -10.60
N ARG A 51 0.66 -27.27 -10.31
CA ARG A 51 1.30 -26.63 -9.14
C ARG A 51 1.25 -25.12 -9.21
N GLU A 52 1.50 -24.54 -10.39
CA GLU A 52 1.44 -23.09 -10.60
C GLU A 52 0.05 -22.57 -10.25
N VAL A 53 -0.98 -23.25 -10.75
CA VAL A 53 -2.39 -22.93 -10.48
C VAL A 53 -2.70 -23.04 -9.00
N LEU A 54 -2.30 -24.12 -8.32
CA LEU A 54 -2.58 -24.31 -6.88
C LEU A 54 -1.92 -23.24 -6.01
N ILE A 55 -0.67 -22.89 -6.29
CA ILE A 55 0.03 -21.80 -5.58
C ILE A 55 -0.76 -20.50 -5.73
N LYS A 56 -1.09 -20.11 -6.96
CA LYS A 56 -1.72 -18.81 -7.26
C LYS A 56 -3.16 -18.72 -6.79
N LYS A 57 -3.95 -19.76 -7.06
CA LYS A 57 -5.41 -19.73 -6.86
C LYS A 57 -5.83 -20.18 -5.47
N VAL A 58 -5.02 -21.00 -4.80
CA VAL A 58 -5.37 -21.52 -3.47
C VAL A 58 -4.44 -20.96 -2.41
N ALA A 59 -3.13 -21.25 -2.45
CA ALA A 59 -2.24 -20.87 -1.34
C ALA A 59 -2.14 -19.35 -1.16
N GLN A 60 -1.99 -18.61 -2.26
CA GLN A 60 -1.92 -17.14 -2.24
C GLN A 60 -3.28 -16.47 -2.02
N ALA A 61 -4.39 -17.20 -2.16
CA ALA A 61 -5.73 -16.70 -1.91
C ALA A 61 -6.14 -16.83 -0.43
N ILE A 62 -5.68 -17.86 0.28
CA ILE A 62 -6.01 -18.07 1.70
C ILE A 62 -5.75 -16.84 2.59
N PRO A 63 -4.59 -16.16 2.51
CA PRO A 63 -4.32 -15.04 3.41
C PRO A 63 -4.88 -13.70 2.91
N THR A 64 -5.56 -13.63 1.76
CA THR A 64 -5.93 -12.33 1.16
C THR A 64 -6.80 -11.49 2.09
N TYR A 65 -7.77 -12.12 2.75
CA TYR A 65 -8.67 -11.42 3.66
C TYR A 65 -7.91 -10.84 4.86
N ALA A 66 -7.04 -11.64 5.50
CA ALA A 66 -6.19 -11.19 6.60
C ALA A 66 -5.27 -10.04 6.18
N MET A 67 -4.59 -10.19 5.05
CA MET A 67 -3.69 -9.18 4.49
C MET A 67 -4.42 -7.89 4.09
N SER A 68 -5.73 -7.93 3.84
CA SER A 68 -6.49 -6.71 3.54
C SER A 68 -6.73 -5.83 4.77
N LEU A 69 -6.66 -6.41 5.97
CA LEU A 69 -6.92 -5.73 7.25
C LEU A 69 -5.64 -5.51 8.06
N PHE A 70 -4.67 -6.41 7.90
CA PHE A 70 -3.52 -6.53 8.78
C PHE A 70 -2.21 -6.58 8.00
N LYS A 71 -1.18 -5.90 8.53
CA LYS A 71 0.21 -6.07 8.10
C LYS A 71 0.79 -7.27 8.82
N LEU A 72 0.87 -8.41 8.13
CA LEU A 72 1.37 -9.64 8.72
C LEU A 72 2.87 -9.53 9.10
N PRO A 73 3.34 -10.31 10.09
CA PRO A 73 4.74 -10.34 10.48
C PRO A 73 5.66 -10.80 9.35
N LYS A 74 6.88 -10.26 9.29
CA LYS A 74 7.87 -10.62 8.26
C LYS A 74 8.17 -12.13 8.24
N SER A 75 8.36 -12.71 9.43
CA SER A 75 8.61 -14.15 9.62
C SER A 75 7.55 -15.03 8.98
N MET A 76 6.29 -14.61 8.99
CA MET A 76 5.19 -15.35 8.39
C MET A 76 5.30 -15.35 6.85
N TYR A 77 5.63 -14.22 6.22
CA TYR A 77 5.87 -14.21 4.76
C TYR A 77 7.04 -15.11 4.39
N ASP A 78 8.14 -15.04 5.15
CA ASP A 78 9.36 -15.81 4.88
C ASP A 78 9.09 -17.32 5.01
N SER A 79 8.33 -17.73 6.03
CA SER A 79 7.88 -19.11 6.22
C SER A 79 7.00 -19.59 5.07
N ILE A 80 5.96 -18.82 4.69
CA ILE A 80 5.06 -19.20 3.58
C ILE A 80 5.82 -19.24 2.25
N ASN A 81 6.66 -18.23 1.95
CA ASN A 81 7.47 -18.20 0.73
C ASN A 81 8.42 -19.40 0.66
N SER A 82 9.04 -19.77 1.78
CA SER A 82 9.91 -20.95 1.87
C SER A 82 9.14 -22.25 1.64
N LEU A 83 7.94 -22.39 2.21
CA LEU A 83 7.05 -23.52 1.99
C LEU A 83 6.64 -23.65 0.51
N LEU A 84 6.23 -22.54 -0.10
CA LEU A 84 5.79 -22.52 -1.51
C LEU A 84 6.96 -22.79 -2.46
N ALA A 85 8.15 -22.28 -2.16
CA ALA A 85 9.37 -22.60 -2.91
C ALA A 85 9.70 -24.10 -2.84
N LYS A 86 9.67 -24.69 -1.64
CA LYS A 86 9.86 -26.14 -1.45
C LYS A 86 8.82 -26.97 -2.21
N TYR A 87 7.56 -26.52 -2.25
CA TYR A 87 6.50 -27.19 -3.01
C TYR A 87 6.66 -27.04 -4.53
N TRP A 88 7.10 -25.88 -5.00
CA TRP A 88 7.35 -25.64 -6.41
C TRP A 88 8.48 -26.53 -6.97
N TRP A 89 9.58 -26.62 -6.21
CA TRP A 89 10.77 -27.36 -6.61
C TRP A 89 10.73 -28.87 -6.29
N GLY A 90 10.00 -29.31 -5.25
CA GLY A 90 9.98 -30.71 -4.81
C GLY A 90 8.62 -31.41 -4.89
N GLN A 91 8.60 -32.70 -5.23
CA GLN A 91 7.40 -33.55 -5.18
C GLN A 91 7.34 -34.41 -3.91
N ASN A 92 8.42 -35.13 -3.57
CA ASN A 92 8.44 -36.13 -2.51
C ASN A 92 9.05 -35.60 -1.18
N LYS A 93 8.75 -36.28 -0.06
CA LYS A 93 9.18 -35.91 1.30
C LYS A 93 10.69 -35.97 1.52
N GLU A 94 11.41 -36.82 0.79
CA GLU A 94 12.81 -37.16 1.08
C GLU A 94 13.84 -36.54 0.14
N GLU A 95 13.41 -35.89 -0.95
CA GLU A 95 14.36 -35.35 -1.92
C GLU A 95 14.74 -33.90 -1.60
N ARG A 96 16.02 -33.68 -1.24
CA ARG A 96 16.64 -32.36 -1.31
C ARG A 96 16.71 -31.94 -2.79
N LYS A 97 15.86 -31.00 -3.21
CA LYS A 97 15.86 -30.47 -4.58
C LYS A 97 16.57 -29.13 -4.67
N ILE A 98 17.31 -28.96 -5.77
CA ILE A 98 18.00 -27.72 -6.10
C ILE A 98 16.97 -26.65 -6.49
N HIS A 99 17.05 -25.49 -5.85
CA HIS A 99 16.28 -24.32 -6.23
C HIS A 99 17.00 -23.60 -7.39
N TRP A 100 16.65 -23.95 -8.63
CA TRP A 100 17.30 -23.37 -9.82
C TRP A 100 17.12 -21.86 -9.96
N VAL A 101 15.99 -21.33 -9.47
CA VAL A 101 15.68 -19.91 -9.51
C VAL A 101 15.19 -19.46 -8.13
N ASN A 102 15.69 -18.32 -7.66
CA ASN A 102 15.24 -17.70 -6.42
C ASN A 102 13.73 -17.41 -6.46
N TRP A 103 13.03 -17.68 -5.36
CA TRP A 103 11.61 -17.38 -5.18
C TRP A 103 11.25 -15.94 -5.57
N LYS A 104 12.07 -14.95 -5.20
CA LYS A 104 11.83 -13.55 -5.55
C LYS A 104 11.78 -13.32 -7.07
N LYS A 105 12.59 -14.04 -7.84
CA LYS A 105 12.57 -13.98 -9.32
C LYS A 105 11.33 -14.69 -9.86
N LEU A 106 10.90 -15.80 -9.27
CA LEU A 106 9.63 -16.46 -9.63
C LEU A 106 8.40 -15.57 -9.37
N CYS A 107 8.48 -14.63 -8.43
CA CYS A 107 7.42 -13.65 -8.19
C CYS A 107 7.31 -12.54 -9.25
N THR A 108 8.29 -12.40 -10.16
CA THR A 108 8.20 -11.43 -11.26
C THR A 108 7.24 -11.90 -12.35
N SER A 109 6.77 -11.00 -13.21
CA SER A 109 5.83 -11.35 -14.28
C SER A 109 6.45 -12.33 -15.29
N LYS A 110 5.61 -13.11 -15.99
CA LYS A 110 6.08 -14.03 -17.05
C LYS A 110 6.86 -13.29 -18.15
N GLN A 111 6.40 -12.10 -18.52
CA GLN A 111 7.10 -11.21 -19.46
C GLN A 111 8.51 -10.82 -19.00
N LYS A 112 8.76 -10.77 -17.68
CA LYS A 112 10.08 -10.46 -17.08
C LYS A 112 10.86 -11.72 -16.68
N GLY A 113 10.46 -12.89 -17.19
CA GLY A 113 11.12 -14.17 -16.94
C GLY A 113 10.84 -14.78 -15.56
N GLY A 114 9.74 -14.40 -14.90
CA GLY A 114 9.25 -15.03 -13.67
C GLY A 114 8.04 -15.95 -13.92
N MET A 115 7.43 -16.42 -12.83
CA MET A 115 6.22 -17.24 -12.89
C MET A 115 4.95 -16.45 -12.56
N GLY A 116 5.06 -15.19 -12.14
CA GLY A 116 3.94 -14.35 -11.72
C GLY A 116 3.33 -14.79 -10.39
N PHE A 117 4.11 -15.41 -9.52
CA PHE A 117 3.71 -15.60 -8.12
C PHE A 117 3.66 -14.25 -7.40
N ARG A 118 2.80 -14.09 -6.40
CA ARG A 118 2.78 -12.86 -5.60
C ARG A 118 3.89 -12.87 -4.55
N ASP A 119 4.66 -11.79 -4.49
CA ASP A 119 5.40 -11.43 -3.29
C ASP A 119 4.39 -11.06 -2.20
N LEU A 120 4.27 -11.90 -1.18
CA LEU A 120 3.26 -11.75 -0.13
C LEU A 120 3.43 -10.47 0.68
N HIS A 121 4.66 -10.00 0.89
CA HIS A 121 4.91 -8.76 1.62
C HIS A 121 4.44 -7.55 0.80
N ALA A 122 4.85 -7.49 -0.48
CA ALA A 122 4.43 -6.42 -1.38
C ALA A 122 2.92 -6.45 -1.61
N PHE A 123 2.33 -7.63 -1.76
CA PHE A 123 0.90 -7.82 -1.96
C PHE A 123 0.07 -7.42 -0.73
N ASN A 124 0.54 -7.76 0.49
CA ASN A 124 -0.11 -7.32 1.73
C ASN A 124 -0.11 -5.79 1.82
N LEU A 125 1.04 -5.16 1.59
CA LEU A 125 1.17 -3.72 1.60
C LEU A 125 0.25 -3.05 0.56
N ALA A 126 0.19 -3.58 -0.66
CA ALA A 126 -0.70 -3.07 -1.71
C ALA A 126 -2.18 -3.15 -1.31
N MET A 127 -2.62 -4.25 -0.67
CA MET A 127 -4.00 -4.36 -0.20
C MET A 127 -4.32 -3.41 0.95
N LEU A 128 -3.37 -3.20 1.86
CA LEU A 128 -3.52 -2.20 2.92
C LEU A 128 -3.56 -0.78 2.34
N SER A 129 -2.73 -0.47 1.34
CA SER A 129 -2.76 0.82 0.65
C SER A 129 -4.09 1.04 -0.03
N LYS A 130 -4.70 0.00 -0.63
CA LYS A 130 -6.06 0.09 -1.19
C LYS A 130 -7.08 0.46 -0.11
N GLN A 131 -7.02 -0.14 1.09
CA GLN A 131 -7.94 0.22 2.18
C GLN A 131 -7.65 1.62 2.73
N ALA A 132 -6.39 1.98 2.92
CA ALA A 132 -5.97 3.30 3.38
C ALA A 132 -6.38 4.41 2.39
N TRP A 133 -6.36 4.15 1.08
CA TRP A 133 -6.87 5.08 0.07
C TRP A 133 -8.37 5.37 0.21
N ARG A 134 -9.17 4.40 0.70
CA ARG A 134 -10.59 4.66 0.98
C ARG A 134 -10.79 5.70 2.08
N LEU A 135 -9.84 5.82 3.02
CA LEU A 135 -9.87 6.86 4.05
C LEU A 135 -9.55 8.26 3.52
N THR A 136 -9.15 8.39 2.25
CA THR A 136 -8.90 9.69 1.61
C THR A 136 -10.01 10.09 0.64
N GLN A 137 -10.67 9.11 0.00
CA GLN A 137 -11.68 9.36 -1.02
C GLN A 137 -13.13 9.25 -0.52
N ASP A 138 -13.43 8.28 0.34
CA ASP A 138 -14.81 7.91 0.68
C ASP A 138 -15.19 8.41 2.09
N ILE A 139 -15.36 9.73 2.20
CA ILE A 139 -15.64 10.42 3.47
C ILE A 139 -17.01 10.08 4.08
N ASN A 140 -17.94 9.59 3.25
CA ASN A 140 -19.31 9.28 3.68
C ASN A 140 -19.46 7.88 4.26
N SER A 141 -18.50 6.99 3.97
CA SER A 141 -18.50 5.63 4.51
C SER A 141 -18.44 5.58 6.04
N LEU A 142 -19.09 4.56 6.62
CA LEU A 142 -18.96 4.26 8.03
C LEU A 142 -17.50 4.01 8.43
N PHE A 143 -16.73 3.38 7.54
CA PHE A 143 -15.30 3.15 7.73
C PHE A 143 -14.54 4.45 7.95
N TYR A 144 -14.74 5.46 7.10
CA TYR A 144 -14.15 6.78 7.30
C TYR A 144 -14.65 7.43 8.59
N LYS A 145 -15.96 7.52 8.81
CA LYS A 145 -16.56 8.22 9.96
C LYS A 145 -16.05 7.68 11.31
N VAL A 146 -15.98 6.36 11.45
CA VAL A 146 -15.47 5.71 12.68
C VAL A 146 -13.97 5.95 12.87
N TYR A 147 -13.17 5.81 11.82
CA TYR A 147 -11.71 6.00 11.92
C TYR A 147 -11.34 7.47 12.11
N LYS A 148 -12.05 8.38 11.45
CA LYS A 148 -11.93 9.83 11.59
C LYS A 148 -12.14 10.22 13.05
N ALA A 149 -13.28 9.82 13.65
CA ALA A 149 -13.60 10.13 15.04
C ALA A 149 -12.57 9.54 16.03
N ARG A 150 -12.09 8.32 15.78
CA ARG A 150 -11.21 7.62 16.74
C ARG A 150 -9.72 7.99 16.62
N TYR A 151 -9.20 8.16 15.41
CA TYR A 151 -7.75 8.19 15.17
C TYR A 151 -7.24 9.50 14.59
N PHE A 152 -8.07 10.26 13.86
CA PHE A 152 -7.64 11.52 13.24
C PHE A 152 -8.75 12.59 13.24
N PRO A 153 -9.35 12.91 14.40
CA PRO A 153 -10.52 13.79 14.48
C PRO A 153 -10.24 15.17 13.88
N ASN A 154 -9.04 15.71 14.14
CA ASN A 154 -8.69 17.09 13.78
C ASN A 154 -7.79 17.20 12.55
N CYS A 155 -7.50 16.09 11.85
CA CYS A 155 -6.59 16.11 10.71
C CYS A 155 -6.99 15.12 9.61
N SER A 156 -6.28 15.12 8.48
CA SER A 156 -6.51 14.13 7.42
C SER A 156 -5.83 12.81 7.75
N PHE A 157 -6.24 11.71 7.11
CA PHE A 157 -5.52 10.43 7.19
C PHE A 157 -4.04 10.58 6.79
N MET A 158 -3.73 11.44 5.81
CA MET A 158 -2.36 11.66 5.35
C MET A 158 -1.44 12.25 6.43
N THR A 159 -1.99 13.07 7.31
CA THR A 159 -1.26 13.74 8.40
C THR A 159 -1.41 13.05 9.75
N ALA A 160 -2.24 12.00 9.84
CA ALA A 160 -2.57 11.33 11.09
C ALA A 160 -1.34 10.68 11.75
N GLN A 161 -1.14 10.88 13.04
CA GLN A 161 -0.08 10.18 13.77
C GLN A 161 -0.57 8.85 14.32
N LEU A 162 0.36 7.98 14.71
CA LEU A 162 -0.01 6.67 15.24
C LEU A 162 -0.77 6.76 16.58
N GLY A 163 -0.41 7.72 17.43
CA GLY A 163 -1.00 7.90 18.76
C GLY A 163 -0.49 6.88 19.78
N SER A 164 -1.02 6.95 21.02
CA SER A 164 -0.57 6.17 22.17
C SER A 164 -1.14 4.75 22.24
N ASN A 165 -2.42 4.57 21.87
CA ASN A 165 -3.11 3.27 21.91
C ASN A 165 -3.72 2.86 20.55
N PRO A 166 -2.88 2.67 19.51
CA PRO A 166 -3.35 2.30 18.19
C PRO A 166 -3.80 0.84 18.13
N SER A 167 -4.91 0.57 17.44
CA SER A 167 -5.30 -0.80 17.10
C SER A 167 -4.33 -1.41 16.08
N PHE A 168 -4.35 -2.73 15.95
CA PHE A 168 -3.50 -3.41 14.98
C PHE A 168 -3.87 -3.08 13.53
N VAL A 169 -5.18 -2.91 13.24
CA VAL A 169 -5.65 -2.43 11.93
C VAL A 169 -5.14 -1.01 11.67
N TRP A 170 -5.23 -0.11 12.65
CA TRP A 170 -4.72 1.27 12.50
C TRP A 170 -3.21 1.32 12.23
N ARG A 171 -2.41 0.56 12.98
CA ARG A 171 -0.96 0.39 12.70
C ARG A 171 -0.72 -0.09 11.27
N SER A 172 -1.55 -1.01 10.79
CA SER A 172 -1.42 -1.60 9.45
C SER A 172 -1.76 -0.59 8.35
N LEU A 173 -2.81 0.21 8.53
CA LEU A 173 -3.20 1.27 7.60
C LEU A 173 -2.17 2.40 7.55
N VAL A 174 -1.71 2.89 8.70
CA VAL A 174 -0.67 3.93 8.77
C VAL A 174 0.63 3.45 8.12
N ALA A 175 1.02 2.19 8.33
CA ALA A 175 2.21 1.62 7.69
C ALA A 175 2.10 1.51 6.15
N ALA A 176 0.90 1.55 5.58
CA ALA A 176 0.67 1.52 4.14
C ALA A 176 0.47 2.92 3.53
N ARG A 177 0.40 3.96 4.37
CA ARG A 177 0.26 5.36 3.94
C ARG A 177 1.43 5.84 3.11
N ASP A 178 2.66 5.49 3.49
CA ASP A 178 3.86 5.97 2.81
C ASP A 178 3.90 5.50 1.34
N ILE A 179 3.31 4.34 1.05
CA ILE A 179 3.18 3.83 -0.32
C ILE A 179 2.24 4.72 -1.14
N ILE A 180 1.12 5.14 -0.53
CA ILE A 180 0.20 6.08 -1.17
C ILE A 180 0.90 7.41 -1.40
N PHE A 181 1.58 7.94 -0.38
CA PHE A 181 2.30 9.21 -0.48
C PHE A 181 3.34 9.18 -1.60
N ASN A 182 4.16 8.12 -1.65
CA ASN A 182 5.20 7.96 -2.67
C ASN A 182 4.63 7.74 -4.07
N GLY A 183 3.49 7.06 -4.18
CA GLY A 183 2.79 6.77 -5.44
C GLY A 183 1.85 7.88 -5.91
N SER A 184 1.60 8.91 -5.09
CA SER A 184 0.71 10.03 -5.43
C SER A 184 1.51 11.25 -5.87
N LYS A 185 0.87 12.07 -6.71
CA LYS A 185 1.35 13.40 -7.10
C LYS A 185 0.19 14.37 -6.88
N TRP A 186 0.48 15.56 -6.38
CA TRP A 186 -0.49 16.63 -6.29
C TRP A 186 -0.82 17.11 -7.69
N TRP A 187 -2.10 17.14 -8.00
CA TRP A 187 -2.62 17.77 -9.20
C TRP A 187 -2.85 19.25 -8.90
N VAL A 188 -2.43 20.11 -9.82
CA VAL A 188 -2.60 21.57 -9.67
C VAL A 188 -3.92 21.95 -10.31
N GLU A 189 -4.88 22.35 -9.47
CA GLU A 189 -6.10 23.04 -9.90
C GLU A 189 -5.87 24.56 -9.79
N ASP A 190 -6.42 25.21 -8.77
CA ASP A 190 -6.22 26.64 -8.49
C ASP A 190 -4.85 26.99 -7.86
N GLY A 191 -4.10 25.96 -7.46
CA GLY A 191 -2.77 26.08 -6.85
C GLY A 191 -2.76 26.68 -5.43
N LYS A 192 -3.89 27.05 -4.84
CA LYS A 192 -3.94 27.77 -3.55
C LYS A 192 -3.58 26.88 -2.35
N THR A 193 -3.94 25.60 -2.45
CA THR A 193 -3.68 24.60 -1.42
C THR A 193 -2.33 23.91 -1.61
N VAL A 194 -1.81 23.89 -2.83
CA VAL A 194 -0.56 23.21 -3.20
C VAL A 194 0.62 24.12 -2.90
N GLY A 195 1.49 23.68 -2.00
CA GLY A 195 2.77 24.34 -1.74
C GLY A 195 3.84 23.92 -2.74
N VAL A 196 4.60 24.89 -3.25
CA VAL A 196 5.62 24.68 -4.28
C VAL A 196 6.68 23.68 -3.82
N TYR A 197 7.24 23.90 -2.62
CA TYR A 197 8.36 23.12 -2.10
C TYR A 197 7.93 22.01 -1.13
N SER A 198 6.76 22.14 -0.50
CA SER A 198 6.26 21.19 0.51
C SER A 198 5.51 20.00 -0.07
N HIS A 199 4.95 20.13 -1.28
CA HIS A 199 4.15 19.09 -1.90
C HIS A 199 4.82 18.49 -3.14
N LYS A 200 4.59 17.19 -3.36
CA LYS A 200 5.06 16.49 -4.56
C LYS A 200 4.10 16.70 -5.73
N TRP A 201 4.17 17.85 -6.38
CA TRP A 201 3.40 18.19 -7.59
C TRP A 201 4.25 18.20 -8.86
N LEU A 202 5.56 17.93 -8.74
CA LEU A 202 6.52 17.70 -9.83
C LEU A 202 7.16 16.31 -9.69
N SER A 203 7.83 15.85 -10.75
CA SER A 203 8.50 14.55 -10.81
C SER A 203 9.81 14.54 -10.03
N HIS A 204 10.35 15.72 -9.74
CA HIS A 204 11.48 15.94 -8.87
C HIS A 204 11.24 17.15 -7.96
N PRO A 205 11.97 17.29 -6.84
CA PRO A 205 11.92 18.50 -6.04
C PRO A 205 12.23 19.74 -6.89
N PRO A 206 11.48 20.85 -6.74
CA PRO A 206 11.78 22.09 -7.45
C PRO A 206 13.22 22.55 -7.15
N ILE A 207 13.92 23.02 -8.17
CA ILE A 207 15.30 23.51 -8.06
C ILE A 207 15.25 25.04 -8.12
N PRO A 208 15.31 25.74 -6.98
CA PRO A 208 15.28 27.20 -6.95
C PRO A 208 16.61 27.79 -7.43
N LEU A 209 16.57 28.95 -8.07
CA LEU A 209 17.77 29.72 -8.44
C LEU A 209 18.26 30.62 -7.29
N ASN A 210 17.36 31.06 -6.41
CA ASN A 210 17.63 32.00 -5.32
C ASN A 210 17.08 31.47 -3.98
N GLU A 211 17.34 32.19 -2.89
CA GLU A 211 16.60 32.00 -1.64
C GLU A 211 15.11 32.15 -1.89
N HIS A 212 14.32 31.24 -1.31
CA HIS A 212 12.90 31.11 -1.58
C HIS A 212 12.12 30.98 -0.27
N ALA A 213 10.90 31.51 -0.27
CA ALA A 213 9.98 31.33 0.84
C ALA A 213 9.52 29.87 0.89
N GLN A 214 9.68 29.23 2.06
CA GLN A 214 9.37 27.81 2.25
C GLN A 214 7.86 27.50 2.11
N ASP A 215 7.01 28.51 2.31
CA ASP A 215 5.54 28.39 2.31
C ASP A 215 4.87 28.83 0.99
N MET A 216 5.64 29.13 -0.05
CA MET A 216 5.13 29.57 -1.35
C MET A 216 4.09 28.61 -1.92
N LYS A 217 2.95 29.15 -2.39
CA LYS A 217 1.88 28.38 -3.05
C LYS A 217 2.03 28.35 -4.56
N VAL A 218 1.55 27.29 -5.19
CA VAL A 218 1.57 27.16 -6.66
C VAL A 218 0.70 28.22 -7.32
N SER A 219 -0.36 28.69 -6.65
CA SER A 219 -1.19 29.81 -7.12
C SER A 219 -0.39 31.10 -7.33
N GLU A 220 0.73 31.28 -6.61
CA GLU A 220 1.59 32.46 -6.78
C GLU A 220 2.44 32.39 -8.05
N LEU A 221 2.50 31.23 -8.72
CA LEU A 221 3.14 31.04 -10.02
C LEU A 221 2.15 31.20 -11.18
N LEU A 222 0.88 31.46 -10.87
CA LEU A 222 -0.17 31.71 -11.85
C LEU A 222 -0.41 33.21 -11.96
N ASP A 223 -0.60 33.67 -13.19
CA ASP A 223 -1.09 35.01 -13.45
C ASP A 223 -2.60 35.09 -13.18
N VAL A 224 -3.01 36.11 -12.43
CA VAL A 224 -4.36 36.24 -11.89
C VAL A 224 -5.38 36.54 -12.99
N GLU A 225 -4.97 37.30 -14.02
CA GLU A 225 -5.84 37.74 -15.11
C GLU A 225 -5.97 36.66 -16.20
N SER A 226 -4.86 36.09 -16.65
CA SER A 226 -4.86 35.11 -17.74
C SER A 226 -5.15 33.67 -17.29
N ARG A 227 -5.08 33.37 -15.98
CA ARG A 227 -5.12 32.01 -15.42
C ARG A 227 -4.08 31.07 -16.04
N GLN A 228 -2.99 31.62 -16.55
CA GLN A 228 -1.86 30.87 -17.10
C GLN A 228 -0.65 30.95 -16.17
N TRP A 229 0.34 30.11 -16.43
CA TRP A 229 1.63 30.18 -15.75
C TRP A 229 2.31 31.54 -16.01
N ASP A 230 2.69 32.26 -14.95
CA ASP A 230 3.51 33.46 -15.03
C ASP A 230 4.93 33.05 -15.43
N ARG A 231 5.20 33.15 -16.74
CA ARG A 231 6.50 32.77 -17.30
C ARG A 231 7.61 33.60 -16.67
N GLY A 232 7.48 34.92 -16.57
CA GLY A 232 8.55 35.78 -16.05
C GLY A 232 8.95 35.40 -14.62
N LYS A 233 7.97 35.09 -13.78
CA LYS A 233 8.21 34.64 -12.40
C LYS A 233 8.80 33.23 -12.34
N ILE A 234 8.33 32.29 -13.14
CA ILE A 234 8.90 30.93 -13.19
C ILE A 234 10.34 30.96 -13.70
N GLU A 235 10.64 31.82 -14.67
CA GLU A 235 11.97 31.95 -15.26
C GLU A 235 13.00 32.49 -14.27
N THR A 236 12.61 33.44 -13.43
CA THR A 236 13.47 34.05 -12.41
C THR A 236 13.66 33.16 -11.18
N LEU A 237 12.68 32.32 -10.84
CA LEU A 237 12.70 31.52 -9.62
C LEU A 237 13.32 30.11 -9.79
N PHE A 238 13.21 29.49 -10.96
CA PHE A 238 13.54 28.06 -11.12
C PHE A 238 14.57 27.77 -12.21
N ALA A 239 15.39 26.75 -11.96
CA ALA A 239 16.34 26.22 -12.94
C ALA A 239 15.62 25.65 -14.18
N PRO A 240 16.29 25.59 -15.35
CA PRO A 240 15.66 25.22 -16.62
C PRO A 240 14.87 23.90 -16.60
N ARG A 241 15.38 22.89 -15.88
CA ARG A 241 14.72 21.59 -15.74
C ARG A 241 13.35 21.70 -15.04
N THR A 242 13.29 22.43 -13.92
CA THR A 242 12.04 22.65 -13.18
C THR A 242 11.09 23.54 -13.98
N ARG A 243 11.59 24.61 -14.62
CA ARG A 243 10.80 25.49 -15.50
C ARG A 243 10.07 24.72 -16.59
N GLN A 244 10.79 23.86 -17.32
CA GLN A 244 10.21 23.06 -18.39
C GLN A 244 9.11 22.14 -17.88
N GLU A 245 9.31 21.50 -16.72
CA GLU A 245 8.28 20.64 -16.15
C GLU A 245 7.04 21.43 -15.73
N ILE A 246 7.19 22.60 -15.10
CA ILE A 246 6.07 23.46 -14.69
C ILE A 246 5.26 23.92 -15.91
N LEU A 247 5.93 24.49 -16.91
CA LEU A 247 5.27 25.02 -18.11
C LEU A 247 4.62 23.94 -18.98
N ALA A 248 5.03 22.68 -18.83
CA ALA A 248 4.43 21.54 -19.53
C ALA A 248 3.12 21.05 -18.87
N ILE A 249 2.77 21.54 -17.66
CA ILE A 249 1.52 21.18 -16.99
C ILE A 249 0.36 21.97 -17.63
N PRO A 250 -0.61 21.31 -18.28
CA PRO A 250 -1.77 22.00 -18.85
C PRO A 250 -2.68 22.52 -17.73
N LEU A 251 -3.15 23.76 -17.89
CA LEU A 251 -4.03 24.45 -16.93
C LEU A 251 -5.49 24.52 -17.40
N ASP A 252 -5.84 23.78 -18.47
CA ASP A 252 -7.08 23.92 -19.26
C ASP A 252 -8.38 23.81 -18.43
N HIS A 253 -8.33 23.21 -17.24
CA HIS A 253 -9.48 23.06 -16.36
C HIS A 253 -9.78 24.28 -15.47
N LEU A 254 -8.88 25.29 -15.43
CA LEU A 254 -9.14 26.56 -14.72
C LEU A 254 -10.22 27.41 -15.38
N ASN A 255 -10.63 27.11 -16.62
CA ASN A 255 -11.62 27.88 -17.36
C ASN A 255 -13.04 27.28 -17.32
N SER A 256 -13.23 26.13 -16.65
CA SER A 256 -14.56 25.58 -16.43
C SER A 256 -15.21 26.28 -15.23
N PRO A 257 -16.38 26.93 -15.39
CA PRO A 257 -17.17 27.35 -14.24
C PRO A 257 -17.56 26.10 -13.44
N THR A 258 -17.21 26.10 -12.16
CA THR A 258 -17.44 25.03 -11.19
C THR A 258 -18.88 24.49 -11.23
N CYS A 259 -19.02 23.16 -11.25
CA CYS A 259 -20.21 22.46 -10.72
C CYS A 259 -20.13 22.38 -9.20
#